data_AF-G2YG26-F1
#
_entry.id   AF-G2YG26-F1
#
_cell.length_a   1.000
_cell.length_b   1.000
_cell.length_c   1.000
_cell.angle_alpha   90.00
_cell.angle_beta   90.00
_cell.angle_gamma   90.00
#
_symmetry.space_group_name_H-M   'P 1'
#
loop_
_entity.id
_entity.type
_entity.pdbx_description
1 polymer ?
#
loop_
_entity_poly.entity_id
_entity_poly.type
_entity_poly.pdbx_seq_one_letter_code
_entity_poly.pdbx_strand_id
1 'polypeptide(L)'
;MEAASARMAARDRFSMMGDPGPSALQRYIQQACSPENYEPNLAMNLEISDLINSKKGNAPREAAIAIVNYINHRNPNVAILALVLLDICVKNCGYPFHLQISTKEFLNELVRRFPERPPIRPSKVQMKILEAIEEWRGTICQTSRYKEDLGFIRDMHRLLSYKGYVFPEVRVEDAAVLNPSDNLKSAEEMEEEEKAAQSAKLQELIRRGGPEDLQEANRLMKIMAGYDTRSKTDYRAKAAEEVGKVQQKARLLEERWKNSNLEM
;
A
#
# COMPACT_ATOMS: atom_id res chain seq x y z
N MET A 1 3.06 39.63 19.16
CA MET A 1 4.02 38.71 19.82
C MET A 1 3.33 37.57 20.58
N GLU A 2 2.09 37.73 21.09
CA GLU A 2 1.40 36.69 21.86
C GLU A 2 0.97 35.43 21.06
N ALA A 3 0.59 35.58 19.78
CA ALA A 3 0.12 34.44 18.97
C ALA A 3 1.21 33.39 18.66
N ALA A 4 2.49 33.79 18.65
CA ALA A 4 3.62 32.88 18.48
C ALA A 4 3.94 32.11 19.78
N SER A 5 3.81 32.79 20.93
CA SER A 5 4.03 32.23 22.26
C SER A 5 2.95 31.19 22.62
N ALA A 6 1.69 31.42 22.25
CA ALA A 6 0.60 30.46 22.46
C ALA A 6 0.77 29.16 21.64
N ARG A 7 1.34 29.23 20.43
CA ARG A 7 1.66 28.04 19.59
C ARG A 7 2.85 27.25 20.14
N MET A 8 3.85 27.92 20.72
CA MET A 8 4.97 27.24 21.40
C MET A 8 4.49 26.57 22.70
N ALA A 9 3.67 27.24 23.50
CA ALA A 9 3.12 26.69 24.74
C ALA A 9 2.09 25.54 24.55
N ALA A 10 1.48 25.42 23.36
CA ALA A 10 0.66 24.27 22.99
C ALA A 10 1.51 23.07 22.53
N ARG A 11 2.68 23.34 21.94
CA ARG A 11 3.64 22.31 21.50
C ARG A 11 4.37 21.67 22.69
N ASP A 12 4.69 22.47 23.72
CA ASP A 12 5.36 21.97 24.94
C ASP A 12 4.44 21.20 25.89
N ARG A 13 3.12 21.49 25.91
CA ARG A 13 2.18 20.77 26.79
C ARG A 13 1.93 19.33 26.37
N PHE A 14 2.09 19.00 25.10
CA PHE A 14 2.02 17.62 24.61
C PHE A 14 3.34 16.86 24.78
N SER A 15 4.43 17.56 25.12
CA SER A 15 5.76 16.97 25.33
C SER A 15 6.01 16.49 26.78
N MET A 16 5.05 16.71 27.70
CA MET A 16 5.15 16.33 29.12
C MET A 16 4.52 14.98 29.48
N MET A 17 3.89 14.28 28.54
CA MET A 17 3.69 12.83 28.63
C MET A 17 4.83 12.20 27.84
N GLY A 18 5.75 11.54 28.54
CA GLY A 18 6.98 11.00 27.94
C GLY A 18 6.68 10.30 26.63
N ASP A 19 7.35 10.73 25.56
CA ASP A 19 7.31 10.07 24.27
C ASP A 19 7.66 8.60 24.51
N PRO A 20 6.70 7.66 24.38
CA PRO A 20 7.07 6.26 24.41
C PRO A 20 7.99 6.10 23.21
N GLY A 21 9.28 5.90 23.48
CA GLY A 21 10.32 5.87 22.46
C GLY A 21 9.94 4.96 21.28
N PRO A 22 10.71 5.03 20.17
CA PRO A 22 10.27 4.48 18.89
C PRO A 22 9.72 3.07 19.03
N SER A 23 8.53 2.85 18.47
CA SER A 23 7.87 1.55 18.57
C SER A 23 8.76 0.45 17.99
N ALA A 24 8.48 -0.81 18.33
CA ALA A 24 9.20 -1.94 17.73
C ALA A 24 9.27 -1.82 16.19
N LEU A 25 8.13 -1.56 15.54
CA LEU A 25 8.04 -1.38 14.09
C LEU A 25 8.92 -0.23 13.59
N GLN A 26 8.90 0.92 14.26
CA GLN A 26 9.75 2.06 13.90
C GLN A 26 11.24 1.75 14.05
N ARG A 27 11.63 0.96 15.06
CA ARG A 27 13.01 0.52 15.27
C ARG A 27 13.49 -0.41 14.16
N TYR A 28 12.66 -1.38 13.73
CA TYR A 28 12.99 -2.22 12.57
C TYR A 28 13.15 -1.39 11.29
N ILE A 29 12.22 -0.45 11.03
CA ILE A 29 12.31 0.44 9.87
C ILE A 29 13.59 1.30 9.92
N GLN A 30 13.95 1.81 11.09
CA GLN A 30 15.19 2.56 11.29
C GLN A 30 16.44 1.70 10.98
N GLN A 31 16.45 0.44 11.43
CA GLN A 31 17.56 -0.48 11.14
C GLN A 31 17.64 -0.83 9.65
N ALA A 32 16.51 -1.08 8.99
CA ALA A 32 16.46 -1.35 7.56
C ALA A 32 16.96 -0.18 6.71
N CYS A 33 16.67 1.05 7.16
CA CYS A 33 17.08 2.29 6.50
C CYS A 33 18.39 2.88 7.06
N SER A 34 19.18 2.11 7.82
CA SER A 34 20.43 2.60 8.39
C SER A 34 21.41 3.05 7.30
N PRO A 35 22.09 4.21 7.46
CA PRO A 35 23.11 4.64 6.51
C PRO A 35 24.32 3.70 6.43
N GLU A 36 24.49 2.82 7.42
CA GLU A 36 25.54 1.79 7.46
C GLU A 36 25.26 0.61 6.52
N ASN A 37 24.00 0.44 6.10
CA ASN A 37 23.63 -0.62 5.17
C ASN A 37 24.09 -0.27 3.75
N TYR A 38 24.96 -1.09 3.17
CA TYR A 38 25.39 -0.93 1.79
C TYR A 38 24.33 -1.38 0.78
N GLU A 39 23.50 -2.36 1.16
CA GLU A 39 22.45 -2.94 0.33
C GLU A 39 21.17 -3.19 1.14
N PRO A 40 20.01 -3.35 0.47
CA PRO A 40 18.76 -3.68 1.15
C PRO A 40 18.82 -5.05 1.81
N ASN A 41 18.46 -5.13 3.08
CA ASN A 41 18.33 -6.40 3.80
C ASN A 41 16.92 -6.98 3.55
N LEU A 42 16.83 -7.92 2.61
CA LEU A 42 15.56 -8.55 2.24
C LEU A 42 14.89 -9.24 3.44
N ALA A 43 15.65 -9.96 4.27
CA ALA A 43 15.10 -10.67 5.42
C ALA A 43 14.44 -9.70 6.42
N MET A 44 15.12 -8.57 6.72
CA MET A 44 14.57 -7.54 7.60
C MET A 44 13.34 -6.85 6.98
N ASN A 45 13.34 -6.62 5.67
CA ASN A 45 12.20 -5.99 5.00
C ASN A 45 10.95 -6.90 4.98
N LEU A 46 11.14 -8.21 4.84
CA LEU A 46 10.06 -9.20 4.97
C LEU A 46 9.55 -9.27 6.41
N GLU A 47 10.45 -9.27 7.41
CA GLU A 47 10.07 -9.23 8.82
C GLU A 47 9.25 -7.97 9.16
N ILE A 48 9.60 -6.81 8.60
CA ILE A 48 8.80 -5.59 8.74
C ILE A 48 7.40 -5.77 8.13
N SER A 49 7.31 -6.38 6.95
CA SER A 49 6.03 -6.62 6.28
C SER A 49 5.13 -7.57 7.08
N ASP A 50 5.70 -8.62 7.66
CA ASP A 50 5.01 -9.57 8.54
C ASP A 50 4.56 -8.89 9.85
N LEU A 51 5.39 -8.01 10.40
CA LEU A 51 5.03 -7.23 11.59
C LEU A 51 3.86 -6.27 11.33
N ILE A 52 3.82 -5.64 10.15
CA ILE A 52 2.69 -4.80 9.72
C ILE A 52 1.40 -5.64 9.63
N ASN A 53 1.49 -6.82 9.00
CA ASN A 53 0.35 -7.71 8.78
C ASN A 53 -0.19 -8.31 10.09
N SER A 54 0.69 -8.67 11.03
CA SER A 54 0.32 -9.27 12.31
C SER A 54 -0.25 -8.26 13.31
N LYS A 55 0.36 -7.07 13.44
CA LYS A 55 -0.06 -6.04 14.41
C LYS A 55 -1.42 -5.43 14.07
N LYS A 56 -1.78 -5.37 12.78
CA LYS A 56 -3.01 -4.77 12.24
C LYS A 56 -3.24 -3.34 12.79
N GLY A 57 -4.44 -2.80 12.61
CA GLY A 57 -4.81 -1.48 13.13
C GLY A 57 -3.96 -0.34 12.56
N ASN A 58 -3.31 0.43 13.45
CA ASN A 58 -2.51 1.59 13.04
C ASN A 58 -1.13 1.24 12.42
N ALA A 59 -0.73 -0.04 12.43
CA ALA A 59 0.60 -0.46 11.96
C ALA A 59 0.91 -0.10 10.49
N PRO A 60 0.00 -0.30 9.51
CA PRO A 60 0.27 0.08 8.12
C PRO A 60 0.53 1.58 7.95
N ARG A 61 -0.24 2.41 8.68
CA ARG A 61 -0.09 3.87 8.67
C ARG A 61 1.23 4.30 9.30
N GLU A 62 1.53 3.72 10.46
CA GLU A 62 2.79 3.96 11.19
C GLU A 62 4.00 3.65 10.30
N ALA A 63 4.00 2.50 9.62
CA ALA A 63 5.04 2.11 8.68
C ALA A 63 5.13 3.06 7.48
N ALA A 64 4.02 3.36 6.82
CA ALA A 64 4.00 4.23 5.65
C ALA A 64 4.58 5.62 5.97
N ILE A 65 4.20 6.21 7.11
CA ILE A 65 4.72 7.51 7.56
C ILE A 65 6.22 7.43 7.88
N ALA A 66 6.67 6.38 8.57
CA ALA A 66 8.08 6.22 8.89
C ALA A 66 8.92 6.06 7.61
N ILE A 67 8.48 5.20 6.67
CA ILE A 67 9.17 4.93 5.41
C ILE A 67 9.29 6.21 4.56
N VAL A 68 8.21 6.97 4.37
CA VAL A 68 8.26 8.20 3.54
C VAL A 68 9.18 9.27 4.13
N ASN A 69 9.35 9.31 5.46
CA ASN A 69 10.32 10.18 6.10
C ASN A 69 11.77 9.78 5.75
N TYR A 70 12.08 8.49 5.69
CA TYR A 70 13.39 7.99 5.26
C TYR A 70 13.62 8.16 3.75
N ILE A 71 12.59 8.05 2.91
CA ILE A 71 12.67 8.38 1.47
C ILE A 71 13.12 9.84 1.28
N ASN A 72 12.68 10.72 2.16
CA ASN A 72 13.01 12.14 2.14
C ASN A 72 14.37 12.48 2.79
N HIS A 73 15.14 11.49 3.22
CA HIS A 73 16.42 11.69 3.88
C HIS A 73 17.45 12.32 2.93
N ARG A 74 18.40 13.10 3.49
CA ARG A 74 19.42 13.80 2.68
C ARG A 74 20.42 12.84 2.03
N ASN A 75 20.71 11.73 2.70
CA ASN A 75 21.56 10.67 2.17
C ASN A 75 20.77 9.86 1.13
N PRO A 76 21.17 9.86 -0.15
CA PRO A 76 20.47 9.12 -1.20
C PRO A 76 20.47 7.61 -0.97
N ASN A 77 21.47 7.06 -0.28
CA ASN A 77 21.48 5.64 0.06
C ASN A 77 20.30 5.27 0.96
N VAL A 78 20.10 6.03 2.04
CA VAL A 78 18.96 5.87 2.97
C VAL A 78 17.62 5.98 2.22
N ALA A 79 17.50 6.94 1.30
CA ALA A 79 16.29 7.11 0.50
C ALA A 79 16.02 5.90 -0.42
N ILE A 80 17.06 5.32 -1.01
CA ILE A 80 16.94 4.12 -1.86
C ILE A 80 16.58 2.90 -1.02
N LEU A 81 17.21 2.69 0.14
CA LEU A 81 16.86 1.60 1.07
C LEU A 81 15.38 1.69 1.48
N ALA A 82 14.92 2.89 1.82
CA ALA A 82 13.52 3.13 2.18
C ALA A 82 12.55 2.89 1.01
N LEU A 83 12.94 3.22 -0.22
CA LEU A 83 12.14 2.91 -1.42
C LEU A 83 12.04 1.40 -1.68
N VAL A 84 13.12 0.65 -1.45
CA VAL A 84 13.08 -0.83 -1.57
C VAL A 84 12.20 -1.43 -0.47
N LEU A 85 12.29 -0.93 0.76
CA LEU A 85 11.40 -1.36 1.83
C LEU A 85 9.93 -1.01 1.50
N LEU A 86 9.66 0.18 0.97
CA LEU A 86 8.32 0.57 0.54
C LEU A 86 7.76 -0.43 -0.47
N ASP A 87 8.54 -0.76 -1.50
CA ASP A 87 8.16 -1.71 -2.54
C ASP A 87 7.77 -3.08 -1.97
N ILE A 88 8.60 -3.62 -1.06
CA ILE A 88 8.33 -4.89 -0.38
C ILE A 88 7.03 -4.80 0.45
N CYS A 89 6.80 -3.72 1.19
CA CYS A 89 5.56 -3.53 1.94
C CYS A 89 4.34 -3.44 1.02
N VAL A 90 4.42 -2.75 -0.13
CA VAL A 90 3.31 -2.69 -1.10
C VAL A 90 3.00 -4.08 -1.66
N LYS A 91 4.03 -4.89 -1.93
CA LYS A 91 3.88 -6.26 -2.47
C LYS A 91 3.33 -7.26 -1.43
N ASN A 92 3.58 -7.05 -0.13
CA ASN A 92 3.28 -8.05 0.91
C ASN A 92 2.18 -7.66 1.91
N CYS A 93 1.82 -6.38 2.05
CA CYS A 93 0.88 -5.94 3.10
C CYS A 93 -0.58 -5.74 2.65
N GLY A 94 -0.83 -5.80 1.33
CA GLY A 94 -2.17 -5.72 0.77
C GLY A 94 -2.93 -4.42 1.08
N TYR A 95 -4.26 -4.51 1.02
CA TYR A 95 -5.14 -3.34 1.03
C TYR A 95 -4.96 -2.38 2.22
N PRO A 96 -4.79 -2.83 3.48
CA PRO A 96 -4.57 -1.92 4.60
C PRO A 96 -3.37 -0.98 4.41
N PHE A 97 -2.30 -1.46 3.76
CA PHE A 97 -1.13 -0.64 3.43
C PHE A 97 -1.35 0.18 2.16
N HIS A 98 -1.99 -0.39 1.13
CA HIS A 98 -2.35 0.32 -0.11
C HIS A 98 -3.19 1.56 0.16
N LEU A 99 -4.13 1.45 1.09
CA LEU A 99 -4.97 2.58 1.51
C LEU A 99 -4.15 3.74 2.07
N GLN A 100 -3.08 3.45 2.82
CA GLN A 100 -2.23 4.46 3.44
C GLN A 100 -1.31 5.15 2.42
N ILE A 101 -0.75 4.39 1.47
CA ILE A 101 0.06 4.98 0.40
C ILE A 101 -0.76 5.75 -0.64
N SER A 102 -2.07 5.48 -0.72
CA SER A 102 -2.99 6.22 -1.56
C SER A 102 -3.60 7.46 -0.88
N THR A 103 -3.06 7.92 0.25
CA THR A 103 -3.51 9.19 0.86
C THR A 103 -2.85 10.38 0.16
N LYS A 104 -3.54 11.53 0.13
CA LYS A 104 -2.96 12.77 -0.42
C LYS A 104 -1.71 13.18 0.36
N GLU A 105 -1.73 12.99 1.67
CA GLU A 105 -0.64 13.33 2.57
C GLU A 105 0.61 12.50 2.24
N PHE A 106 0.46 11.18 2.11
CA PHE A 106 1.58 10.31 1.75
C PHE A 106 2.15 10.64 0.37
N LEU A 107 1.29 10.78 -0.64
CA LEU A 107 1.74 11.04 -2.01
C LEU A 107 2.45 12.39 -2.14
N ASN A 108 1.97 13.42 -1.45
CA ASN A 108 2.65 14.73 -1.41
C ASN A 108 4.02 14.66 -0.72
N GLU A 109 4.13 13.90 0.37
CA GLU A 109 5.42 13.67 1.02
C GLU A 109 6.37 12.84 0.15
N LEU A 110 5.85 11.85 -0.58
CA LEU A 110 6.63 11.02 -1.49
C LEU A 110 7.29 11.86 -2.59
N VAL A 111 6.57 12.83 -3.15
CA VAL A 111 7.08 13.70 -4.21
C VAL A 111 7.65 15.02 -3.70
N ARG A 112 7.78 15.22 -2.39
CA ARG A 112 8.17 16.52 -1.79
C ARG A 112 9.51 17.07 -2.29
N ARG A 113 10.43 16.19 -2.71
CA ARG A 113 11.76 16.55 -3.20
C ARG A 113 11.81 16.74 -4.72
N PHE A 114 10.68 16.69 -5.40
CA PHE A 114 10.59 16.94 -6.84
C PHE A 114 10.65 18.45 -7.12
N PRO A 115 11.48 18.89 -8.07
CA PRO A 115 11.42 20.27 -8.55
C PRO A 115 10.08 20.56 -9.25
N GLU A 116 9.79 21.84 -9.45
CA GLU A 116 8.55 22.26 -10.12
C GLU A 116 8.44 21.72 -11.54
N ARG A 117 9.58 21.64 -12.24
CA ARG A 117 9.72 21.05 -13.57
C ARG A 117 10.79 19.96 -13.58
N PRO A 118 10.67 18.94 -14.44
CA PRO A 118 11.65 17.87 -14.55
C PRO A 118 13.07 18.41 -14.79
N PRO A 119 14.07 17.92 -14.04
CA PRO A 119 15.46 18.29 -14.30
C PRO A 119 15.96 17.59 -15.56
N ILE A 120 16.99 18.15 -16.19
CA ILE A 120 17.67 17.52 -17.36
C ILE A 120 18.16 16.11 -17.03
N ARG A 121 18.60 15.90 -15.78
CA ARG A 121 19.02 14.59 -15.27
C ARG A 121 18.27 14.29 -13.96
N PRO A 122 17.20 13.46 -14.02
CA PRO A 122 16.52 12.98 -12.83
C PRO A 122 17.47 12.21 -11.91
N SER A 123 17.30 12.37 -10.60
CA SER A 123 18.05 11.56 -9.63
C SER A 123 17.54 10.13 -9.62
N LYS A 124 18.39 9.18 -9.18
CA LYS A 124 17.99 7.77 -9.01
C LYS A 124 16.75 7.61 -8.11
N VAL A 125 16.65 8.43 -7.06
CA VAL A 125 15.50 8.45 -6.14
C VAL A 125 14.23 8.91 -6.86
N GLN A 126 14.31 9.98 -7.66
CA GLN A 126 13.17 10.47 -8.45
C GLN A 126 12.70 9.43 -9.47
N MET A 127 13.63 8.79 -10.18
CA MET A 127 13.29 7.73 -11.13
C MET A 127 12.56 6.57 -10.46
N LYS A 128 13.03 6.12 -9.29
CA LYS A 128 12.38 5.04 -8.53
C LYS A 128 11.00 5.42 -8.00
N ILE A 129 10.79 6.69 -7.63
CA ILE A 129 9.46 7.16 -7.21
C ILE A 129 8.49 7.18 -8.41
N LEU A 130 8.95 7.63 -9.57
CA LEU A 130 8.15 7.59 -10.81
C LEU A 130 7.82 6.14 -11.20
N GLU A 131 8.81 5.25 -11.15
CA GLU A 131 8.64 3.81 -11.36
C GLU A 131 7.56 3.23 -10.44
N ALA A 132 7.63 3.50 -9.13
CA ALA A 132 6.64 3.00 -8.18
C ALA A 132 5.22 3.54 -8.45
N ILE A 133 5.08 4.83 -8.77
CA ILE A 133 3.77 5.43 -9.06
C ILE A 133 3.16 4.83 -10.33
N GLU A 134 3.96 4.62 -11.39
CA GLU A 134 3.45 3.98 -12.61
C GLU A 134 3.10 2.51 -12.37
N GLU A 135 3.91 1.79 -11.60
CA GLU A 135 3.62 0.41 -11.23
C GLU A 135 2.30 0.32 -10.46
N TRP A 136 2.08 1.15 -9.43
CA TRP A 136 0.83 1.15 -8.66
C TRP A 136 -0.39 1.54 -9.52
N ARG A 137 -0.22 2.52 -10.40
CA ARG A 137 -1.26 2.94 -11.35
C ARG A 137 -1.57 1.84 -12.37
N GLY A 138 -0.58 1.07 -12.78
CA GLY A 138 -0.68 -0.07 -13.70
C GLY A 138 -1.28 -1.33 -13.07
N THR A 139 -1.09 -1.50 -11.77
CA THR A 139 -1.44 -2.73 -11.03
C THR A 139 -2.60 -2.50 -10.08
N ILE A 140 -2.35 -2.11 -8.83
CA ILE A 140 -3.36 -2.03 -7.77
C ILE A 140 -4.51 -1.07 -8.09
N CYS A 141 -4.28 -0.02 -8.89
CA CYS A 141 -5.35 0.88 -9.35
C CYS A 141 -6.22 0.30 -10.49
N GLN A 142 -5.85 -0.85 -11.07
CA GLN A 142 -6.57 -1.50 -12.17
C GLN A 142 -7.15 -2.86 -11.74
N THR A 143 -6.33 -3.68 -11.07
CA THR A 143 -6.63 -5.09 -10.80
C THR A 143 -7.13 -5.34 -9.38
N SER A 144 -6.91 -4.42 -8.43
CA SER A 144 -7.41 -4.57 -7.06
C SER A 144 -8.94 -4.46 -7.00
N ARG A 145 -9.55 -5.28 -6.14
CA ARG A 145 -10.97 -5.17 -5.76
C ARG A 145 -11.31 -3.83 -5.08
N TYR A 146 -10.32 -3.13 -4.54
CA TYR A 146 -10.48 -1.86 -3.83
C TYR A 146 -9.95 -0.65 -4.61
N LYS A 147 -9.80 -0.78 -5.94
CA LYS A 147 -9.23 0.26 -6.81
C LYS A 147 -9.89 1.65 -6.71
N GLU A 148 -11.17 1.70 -6.36
CA GLU A 148 -11.91 2.97 -6.20
C GLU A 148 -11.39 3.80 -5.02
N ASP A 149 -10.87 3.14 -3.97
CA ASP A 149 -10.26 3.81 -2.83
C ASP A 149 -8.83 4.32 -3.14
N LEU A 150 -8.27 3.92 -4.29
CA LEU A 150 -6.88 4.23 -4.70
C LEU A 150 -6.79 5.40 -5.70
N GLY A 151 -7.81 6.26 -5.76
CA GLY A 151 -7.94 7.33 -6.75
C GLY A 151 -6.81 8.36 -6.74
N PHE A 152 -6.26 8.69 -5.57
CA PHE A 152 -5.23 9.73 -5.46
C PHE A 152 -3.90 9.34 -6.10
N ILE A 153 -3.59 8.03 -6.22
CA ILE A 153 -2.43 7.57 -6.98
C ILE A 153 -2.57 7.97 -8.46
N ARG A 154 -3.77 7.77 -9.04
CA ARG A 154 -4.07 8.15 -10.43
C ARG A 154 -3.97 9.67 -10.62
N ASP A 155 -4.46 10.44 -9.65
CA ASP A 155 -4.40 11.90 -9.71
C ASP A 155 -2.97 12.41 -9.57
N MET A 156 -2.15 11.81 -8.71
CA MET A 156 -0.73 12.15 -8.60
C MET A 156 0.03 11.81 -9.89
N HIS A 157 -0.22 10.64 -10.48
CA HIS A 157 0.35 10.28 -11.78
C HIS A 157 -0.02 11.32 -12.87
N ARG A 158 -1.30 11.71 -12.97
CA ARG A 158 -1.77 12.74 -13.91
C ARG A 158 -1.09 14.10 -13.66
N LEU A 159 -0.97 14.49 -12.40
CA LEU A 159 -0.33 15.76 -12.01
C LEU A 159 1.14 15.81 -12.45
N LEU A 160 1.90 14.74 -12.18
CA LEU A 160 3.30 14.65 -12.58
C LEU A 160 3.46 14.60 -14.11
N SER A 161 2.57 13.86 -14.79
CA SER A 161 2.51 13.84 -16.27
C SER A 161 2.28 15.26 -16.83
N TYR A 162 1.32 16.00 -16.26
CA TYR A 162 1.04 17.39 -16.65
C TYR A 162 2.21 18.33 -16.41
N LYS A 163 2.99 18.11 -15.35
CA LYS A 163 4.24 18.84 -15.08
C LYS A 163 5.39 18.47 -16.04
N GLY A 164 5.20 17.47 -16.89
CA GLY A 164 6.17 17.02 -17.89
C GLY A 164 7.10 15.90 -17.44
N TYR A 165 6.84 15.26 -16.28
CA TYR A 165 7.62 14.10 -15.86
C TYR A 165 7.28 12.90 -16.75
N VAL A 166 8.32 12.17 -17.15
CA VAL A 166 8.20 10.95 -17.95
C VAL A 166 8.34 9.75 -17.02
N PHE A 167 7.37 8.84 -17.10
CA PHE A 167 7.35 7.61 -16.32
C PHE A 167 8.14 6.52 -17.05
N PRO A 168 9.00 5.77 -16.35
CA PRO A 168 9.72 4.64 -16.95
C PRO A 168 8.75 3.48 -17.24
N GLU A 169 9.13 2.60 -18.16
CA GLU A 169 8.38 1.35 -18.38
C GLU A 169 8.48 0.45 -17.16
N VAL A 170 7.33 -0.06 -16.72
CA VAL A 170 7.24 -1.04 -15.63
C VAL A 170 7.51 -2.42 -16.21
N ARG A 171 8.43 -3.16 -15.56
CA ARG A 171 8.74 -4.54 -15.98
C ARG A 171 7.51 -5.42 -15.74
N VAL A 172 7.24 -6.32 -16.68
CA VAL A 172 6.11 -7.26 -16.59
C VAL A 172 6.19 -8.11 -15.32
N GLU A 173 7.40 -8.51 -14.93
CA GLU A 173 7.67 -9.29 -13.72
C GLU A 173 7.22 -8.55 -12.45
N ASP A 174 7.59 -7.27 -12.32
CA ASP A 174 7.23 -6.44 -11.16
C ASP A 174 5.70 -6.23 -11.09
N ALA A 175 5.08 -5.95 -12.25
CA ALA A 175 3.65 -5.82 -12.36
C ALA A 175 2.90 -7.13 -12.01
N ALA A 176 3.47 -8.28 -12.35
CA ALA A 176 2.86 -9.59 -12.08
C ALA A 176 2.78 -9.89 -10.58
N VAL A 177 3.74 -9.42 -9.77
CA VAL A 177 3.75 -9.62 -8.31
C VAL A 177 2.63 -8.86 -7.62
N LEU A 178 2.29 -7.66 -8.09
CA LEU A 178 1.23 -6.84 -7.49
C LEU A 178 -0.17 -7.18 -7.99
N ASN A 179 -0.26 -7.82 -9.16
CA ASN A 179 -1.55 -8.29 -9.63
C ASN A 179 -2.05 -9.46 -8.77
N PRO A 180 -3.37 -9.53 -8.50
CA PRO A 180 -3.94 -10.66 -7.77
C PRO A 180 -3.50 -11.97 -8.44
N SER A 181 -2.83 -12.82 -7.67
CA SER A 181 -2.46 -14.16 -8.14
C SER A 181 -3.70 -15.04 -8.25
N ASP A 182 -3.71 -15.98 -9.19
CA ASP A 182 -4.72 -17.05 -9.33
C ASP A 182 -4.67 -18.06 -8.15
N ASN A 183 -4.07 -17.68 -7.00
CA ASN A 183 -4.01 -18.51 -5.81
C ASN A 183 -5.43 -18.70 -5.24
N LEU A 184 -5.88 -19.94 -5.24
CA LEU A 184 -7.14 -20.33 -4.63
C LEU A 184 -7.10 -20.01 -3.14
N LYS A 185 -8.04 -19.17 -2.69
CA LYS A 185 -8.25 -18.88 -1.27
C LYS A 185 -9.47 -19.63 -0.77
N SER A 186 -9.38 -20.12 0.46
CA SER A 186 -10.54 -20.68 1.15
C SER A 186 -11.60 -19.59 1.42
N ALA A 187 -12.84 -20.01 1.67
CA ALA A 187 -13.91 -19.09 2.04
C ALA A 187 -13.60 -18.35 3.36
N GLU A 188 -12.91 -19.01 4.29
CA GLU A 188 -12.51 -18.43 5.57
C GLU A 188 -11.43 -17.35 5.40
N GLU A 189 -10.38 -17.63 4.61
CA GLU A 189 -9.34 -16.63 4.30
C GLU A 189 -9.92 -15.39 3.59
N MET A 190 -10.84 -15.59 2.64
CA MET A 190 -11.52 -14.46 1.98
C MET A 190 -12.35 -13.61 2.94
N GLU A 191 -13.03 -14.23 3.91
CA GLU A 191 -13.81 -13.52 4.92
C GLU A 191 -12.89 -12.72 5.87
N GLU A 192 -11.76 -13.31 6.28
CA GLU A 192 -10.76 -12.62 7.10
C GLU A 192 -10.13 -11.43 6.38
N GLU A 193 -9.78 -11.58 5.09
CA GLU A 193 -9.25 -10.49 4.26
C GLU A 193 -10.26 -9.36 4.09
N GLU A 194 -11.53 -9.69 3.86
CA GLU A 194 -12.57 -8.67 3.76
C GLU A 194 -12.78 -7.96 5.10
N LYS A 195 -12.80 -8.69 6.22
CA LYS A 195 -12.90 -8.09 7.55
C LYS A 195 -11.71 -7.17 7.85
N ALA A 196 -10.50 -7.59 7.49
CA ALA A 196 -9.30 -6.78 7.63
C ALA A 196 -9.39 -5.50 6.79
N ALA A 197 -9.86 -5.61 5.55
CA ALA A 197 -10.06 -4.48 4.66
C ALA A 197 -11.12 -3.49 5.16
N GLN A 198 -12.27 -4.00 5.59
CA GLN A 198 -13.34 -3.20 6.18
C GLN A 198 -12.86 -2.50 7.45
N SER A 199 -12.12 -3.19 8.32
CA SER A 199 -11.55 -2.59 9.52
C SER A 199 -10.55 -1.46 9.20
N ALA A 200 -9.66 -1.66 8.22
CA ALA A 200 -8.71 -0.64 7.79
C ALA A 200 -9.42 0.59 7.17
N LYS A 201 -10.40 0.35 6.31
CA LYS A 201 -11.22 1.41 5.72
C LYS A 201 -11.98 2.20 6.77
N LEU A 202 -12.58 1.52 7.74
CA LEU A 202 -13.29 2.17 8.84
C LEU A 202 -12.36 3.08 9.66
N GLN A 203 -11.16 2.60 9.99
CA GLN A 203 -10.17 3.40 10.73
C GLN A 203 -9.78 4.67 9.97
N GLU A 204 -9.57 4.58 8.66
CA GLU A 204 -9.21 5.73 7.84
C GLU A 204 -10.37 6.74 7.72
N LEU A 205 -11.61 6.28 7.56
CA LEU A 205 -12.79 7.15 7.51
C LEU A 205 -12.99 7.93 8.82
N ILE A 206 -12.88 7.24 9.97
CA ILE A 206 -12.95 7.88 11.29
C ILE A 206 -11.82 8.91 11.45
N ARG A 207 -10.61 8.58 10.98
CA ARG A 207 -9.44 9.46 11.07
C ARG A 207 -9.61 10.73 10.25
N ARG A 208 -10.14 10.63 9.03
CA ARG A 208 -10.40 11.79 8.17
C ARG A 208 -11.49 12.69 8.74
N GLY A 209 -12.52 12.10 9.33
CA GLY A 209 -13.55 12.81 10.11
C GLY A 209 -14.44 13.76 9.28
N GLY A 210 -14.39 13.71 7.95
CA GLY A 210 -15.28 14.48 7.09
C GLY A 210 -16.74 14.03 7.20
N PRO A 211 -17.72 14.88 6.87
CA PRO A 211 -19.14 14.52 6.98
C PRO A 211 -19.52 13.31 6.10
N GLU A 212 -18.98 13.23 4.88
CA GLU A 212 -19.17 12.06 4.01
C GLU A 212 -18.44 10.82 4.55
N ASP A 213 -17.22 11.00 5.06
CA ASP A 213 -16.41 9.93 5.63
C ASP A 213 -17.10 9.30 6.85
N LEU A 214 -17.68 10.12 7.74
CA LEU A 214 -18.44 9.66 8.89
C LEU A 214 -19.73 8.94 8.49
N GLN A 215 -20.40 9.37 7.43
CA GLN A 215 -21.58 8.65 6.91
C GLN A 215 -21.19 7.26 6.39
N GLU A 216 -20.09 7.17 5.64
CA GLU A 216 -19.59 5.88 5.15
C GLU A 216 -19.10 4.99 6.29
N ALA A 217 -18.39 5.56 7.28
CA ALA A 217 -17.97 4.85 8.49
C ALA A 217 -19.17 4.26 9.24
N ASN A 218 -20.25 5.03 9.40
CA ASN A 218 -21.49 4.57 10.03
C ASN A 218 -22.15 3.44 9.25
N ARG A 219 -22.14 3.47 7.92
CA ARG A 219 -22.62 2.36 7.08
C ARG A 219 -21.76 1.12 7.28
N LEU A 220 -20.44 1.27 7.23
CA LEU A 220 -19.49 0.18 7.37
C LEU A 220 -19.56 -0.48 8.74
N MET A 221 -19.70 0.30 9.82
CA MET A 221 -19.90 -0.21 11.18
C MET A 221 -21.15 -1.08 11.30
N LYS A 222 -22.26 -0.71 10.64
CA LYS A 222 -23.49 -1.52 10.64
C LYS A 222 -23.29 -2.87 9.94
N ILE A 223 -22.56 -2.88 8.83
CA ILE A 223 -22.21 -4.10 8.10
C ILE A 223 -21.31 -4.99 8.97
N MET A 224 -20.23 -4.43 9.53
CA MET A 224 -19.27 -5.16 10.36
C MET A 224 -19.90 -5.75 11.64
N ALA A 225 -20.89 -5.05 12.22
CA ALA A 225 -21.61 -5.50 13.41
C ALA A 225 -22.75 -6.50 13.10
N GLY A 226 -22.98 -6.82 11.83
CA GLY A 226 -23.99 -7.80 11.41
C GLY A 226 -25.44 -7.31 11.42
N TYR A 227 -25.66 -6.00 11.59
CA TYR A 227 -27.01 -5.40 11.52
C TYR A 227 -27.56 -5.34 10.09
N ASP A 228 -26.69 -5.32 9.09
CA ASP A 228 -27.06 -5.34 7.68
C ASP A 228 -26.42 -6.55 6.97
N THR A 229 -27.18 -7.65 6.89
CA THR A 229 -26.76 -8.88 6.20
C THR A 229 -27.10 -8.88 4.70
N ARG A 230 -27.76 -7.83 4.18
CA ARG A 230 -28.20 -7.77 2.78
C ARG A 230 -27.05 -7.74 1.78
N SER A 231 -25.86 -7.32 2.23
CA SER A 231 -24.64 -7.29 1.43
C SER A 231 -23.67 -8.42 1.76
N LYS A 232 -24.08 -9.44 2.55
CA LYS A 232 -23.15 -10.53 2.92
C LYS A 232 -22.80 -11.34 1.68
N THR A 233 -21.59 -11.13 1.18
CA THR A 233 -20.99 -11.92 0.11
C THR A 233 -20.98 -13.40 0.52
N ASP A 234 -21.53 -14.29 -0.31
CA ASP A 234 -21.37 -15.73 -0.10
C ASP A 234 -19.99 -16.19 -0.59
N TYR A 235 -19.02 -16.23 0.33
CA TYR A 235 -17.66 -16.65 0.01
C TYR A 235 -17.54 -18.12 -0.33
N ARG A 236 -18.48 -18.98 0.12
CA ARG A 236 -18.48 -20.39 -0.27
C ARG A 236 -18.83 -20.53 -1.75
N ALA A 237 -19.84 -19.80 -2.21
CA ALA A 237 -20.20 -19.76 -3.63
C ALA A 237 -19.05 -19.20 -4.49
N LYS A 238 -18.42 -18.10 -4.05
CA LYS A 238 -17.25 -17.54 -4.76
C LYS A 238 -16.06 -18.48 -4.82
N ALA A 239 -15.72 -19.14 -3.71
CA ALA A 239 -14.63 -20.13 -3.69
C ALA A 239 -14.94 -21.30 -4.65
N ALA A 240 -16.17 -21.78 -4.68
CA ALA A 240 -16.59 -22.84 -5.60
C ALA A 240 -16.52 -22.41 -7.07
N GLU A 241 -16.87 -21.16 -7.39
CA GLU A 241 -16.75 -20.60 -8.74
C GLU A 241 -15.30 -20.55 -9.21
N GLU A 242 -14.38 -20.07 -8.36
CA GLU A 242 -12.94 -20.01 -8.68
C GLU A 242 -12.34 -21.41 -8.89
N VAL A 243 -12.70 -22.39 -8.03
CA VAL A 243 -12.31 -23.79 -8.25
C VAL A 243 -12.84 -24.31 -9.60
N GLY A 244 -14.09 -23.98 -9.95
CA GLY A 244 -14.68 -24.35 -11.23
C GLY A 244 -13.92 -23.78 -12.43
N LYS A 245 -13.52 -22.51 -12.38
CA LYS A 245 -12.71 -21.86 -13.43
C LYS A 245 -11.36 -22.54 -13.60
N VAL A 246 -10.68 -22.88 -12.50
CA VAL A 246 -9.39 -23.58 -12.54
C VAL A 246 -9.54 -24.97 -13.14
N GLN A 247 -10.59 -25.72 -12.77
CA GLN A 247 -10.89 -27.03 -13.36
C GLN A 247 -11.16 -26.93 -14.87
N GLN A 248 -11.88 -25.90 -15.31
CA GLN A 248 -12.12 -25.68 -16.74
C GLN A 248 -10.82 -25.36 -17.50
N LYS A 249 -9.96 -24.48 -16.95
CA LYS A 249 -8.64 -24.19 -17.52
C LYS A 249 -7.80 -25.47 -17.62
N ALA A 250 -7.78 -26.31 -16.58
CA ALA A 250 -7.06 -27.57 -16.55
C ALA A 250 -7.55 -28.56 -17.63
N ARG A 251 -8.88 -28.69 -17.81
CA ARG A 251 -9.45 -29.52 -18.89
C ARG A 251 -9.03 -29.06 -20.28
N LEU A 252 -9.10 -27.76 -20.55
CA LEU A 252 -8.68 -27.20 -21.84
C LEU A 252 -7.20 -27.43 -22.13
N LEU A 253 -6.36 -27.36 -21.09
CA LEU A 253 -4.93 -27.69 -21.18
C LEU A 253 -4.72 -29.19 -21.48
N GLU A 254 -5.47 -30.07 -20.82
CA GLU A 254 -5.40 -31.51 -21.05
C GLU A 254 -5.82 -31.89 -22.48
N GLU A 255 -6.89 -31.26 -23.00
CA GLU A 255 -7.33 -31.43 -24.39
C GLU A 255 -6.26 -30.97 -25.39
N ARG A 256 -5.65 -29.80 -25.17
CA ARG A 256 -4.55 -29.31 -26.01
C ARG A 256 -3.33 -30.22 -25.96
N TRP A 257 -2.99 -30.74 -24.78
CA TRP A 257 -1.85 -31.64 -24.60
C TRP A 257 -2.06 -32.97 -25.32
N LYS A 258 -3.27 -33.55 -25.20
CA LYS A 258 -3.64 -34.77 -25.94
C LYS A 258 -3.58 -34.57 -27.46
N ASN A 259 -4.09 -33.44 -27.95
CA ASN A 259 -4.05 -33.13 -29.39
C ASN A 259 -2.61 -32.94 -29.89
N SER A 260 -1.76 -32.25 -29.13
CA SER A 260 -0.34 -32.06 -29.47
C SER A 260 0.47 -33.35 -29.51
N ASN A 261 0.14 -34.34 -28.66
CA ASN A 261 0.79 -35.66 -28.65
C ASN A 261 0.24 -36.63 -29.70
N LEU A 262 -0.90 -36.32 -30.33
CA LEU A 262 -1.46 -37.10 -31.44
C LEU A 262 -0.89 -36.66 -32.80
N GLU A 263 -0.22 -35.51 -32.86
CA GLU A 263 0.40 -34.95 -34.07
C GLU A 263 1.92 -35.26 -34.19
N MET A 264 2.49 -36.05 -33.27
CA MET A 264 3.85 -36.63 -33.34
C MET A 264 3.81 -38.14 -33.56
#